data_AF-A0A520ET77-F1
#
_entry.id   AF-A0A520ET77-F1
#
_cell.length_a   1.000
_cell.length_b   1.000
_cell.length_c   1.000
_cell.angle_alpha   90.00
_cell.angle_beta   90.00
_cell.angle_gamma   90.00
#
_symmetry.space_group_name_H-M   'P 1'
#
loop_
_entity.id
_entity.type
_entity.pdbx_description
1 polymer ?
#
loop_
_entity_poly.entity_id
_entity_poly.type
_entity_poly.pdbx_seq_one_letter_code
_entity_poly.pdbx_strand_id
1 'polypeptide(L)'
;MTTHDQSVLERQPTTAPARHSGVGRGDLVAAVGFLIAAVYVLQGQWRNLNGGYLYNSGQDQTMWEWFFSVAAHAVAHLDNPLSSDLQNYPLGVNLMANTAMFGISIPLAPITLLFGPTVTWAIALTIGLAGTSFAWYWLFSRQLNASKGAAAMGGALCGFAPGAISHANGHPNFVVLFLLPVIAMLVTRMAHGGGTTKN
;
A
#
# COMPACT_ATOMS: atom_id res chain seq x y z
N MET A 1 -37.36 25.21 -53.90
CA MET A 1 -36.73 23.89 -54.09
C MET A 1 -35.26 24.04 -53.70
N THR A 2 -34.96 23.87 -52.42
CA THR A 2 -33.63 24.07 -51.82
C THR A 2 -33.25 22.76 -51.16
N THR A 3 -32.39 22.00 -51.82
CA THR A 3 -31.88 20.72 -51.36
C THR A 3 -30.85 20.99 -50.28
N HIS A 4 -31.23 20.84 -49.01
CA HIS A 4 -30.28 20.84 -47.90
C HIS A 4 -29.55 19.49 -47.89
N ASP A 5 -28.28 19.54 -48.28
CA ASP A 5 -27.34 18.44 -48.23
C ASP A 5 -27.12 17.99 -46.77
N GLN A 6 -27.68 16.83 -46.42
CA GLN A 6 -27.59 16.20 -45.09
C GLN A 6 -26.39 15.24 -44.96
N SER A 7 -25.45 15.24 -45.91
CA SER A 7 -24.33 14.28 -45.94
C SER A 7 -23.22 14.55 -44.90
N VAL A 8 -23.29 15.64 -44.13
CA VAL A 8 -22.24 16.02 -43.15
C VAL A 8 -22.41 15.38 -41.76
N LEU A 9 -23.47 14.59 -41.53
CA LEU A 9 -23.73 13.95 -40.23
C LEU A 9 -23.35 12.46 -40.18
N GLU A 10 -22.38 12.02 -40.99
CA GLU A 10 -21.71 10.75 -40.74
C GLU A 10 -20.76 10.92 -39.54
N ARG A 11 -21.33 10.87 -38.33
CA ARG A 11 -20.55 10.69 -37.11
C ARG A 11 -19.79 9.38 -37.24
N GLN A 12 -18.52 9.47 -37.62
CA GLN A 12 -17.59 8.37 -37.43
C GLN A 12 -17.74 7.88 -35.99
N PRO A 13 -18.04 6.58 -35.76
CA PRO A 13 -17.93 6.03 -34.43
C PRO A 13 -16.46 6.16 -34.03
N THR A 14 -16.18 7.11 -33.14
CA THR A 14 -14.91 7.20 -32.44
C THR A 14 -14.78 5.92 -31.64
N THR A 15 -14.10 4.94 -32.23
CA THR A 15 -13.63 3.75 -31.53
C THR A 15 -12.62 4.22 -30.50
N ALA A 16 -13.12 4.61 -29.33
CA ALA A 16 -12.28 4.83 -28.16
C ALA A 16 -11.43 3.55 -28.01
N PRO A 17 -10.09 3.64 -28.08
CA PRO A 17 -9.27 2.45 -28.01
C PRO A 17 -9.56 1.75 -26.68
N ALA A 18 -9.82 0.44 -26.75
CA ALA A 18 -10.01 -0.39 -25.57
C ALA A 18 -8.81 -0.18 -24.64
N ARG A 19 -9.02 0.50 -23.53
CA ARG A 19 -8.01 0.70 -22.49
C ARG A 19 -7.67 -0.68 -21.94
N HIS A 20 -6.56 -1.26 -22.39
CA HIS A 20 -6.00 -2.47 -21.79
C HIS A 20 -5.48 -2.12 -20.38
N SER A 21 -6.39 -2.10 -19.41
CA SER A 21 -6.12 -1.99 -17.97
C SER A 21 -5.74 -3.32 -17.34
N GLY A 22 -5.28 -4.29 -18.15
CA GLY A 22 -4.83 -5.59 -17.68
C GLY A 22 -3.40 -5.53 -17.13
N VAL A 23 -3.12 -6.35 -16.11
CA VAL A 23 -1.78 -6.62 -15.61
C VAL A 23 -1.00 -7.36 -16.70
N GLY A 24 0.05 -6.75 -17.23
CA GLY A 24 0.91 -7.38 -18.24
C GLY A 24 2.03 -8.22 -17.60
N ARG A 25 2.71 -9.05 -18.39
CA ARG A 25 3.88 -9.82 -17.94
C ARG A 25 4.95 -8.94 -17.27
N GLY A 26 5.20 -7.75 -17.82
CA GLY A 26 6.14 -6.80 -17.22
C GLY A 26 5.69 -6.28 -15.84
N ASP A 27 4.39 -6.14 -15.62
CA ASP A 27 3.84 -5.72 -14.31
C ASP A 27 4.04 -6.83 -13.27
N LEU A 28 3.84 -8.09 -13.67
CA LEU A 28 4.12 -9.25 -12.82
C LEU A 28 5.61 -9.35 -12.46
N VAL A 29 6.50 -9.18 -13.45
CA VAL A 29 7.96 -9.20 -13.22
C VAL A 29 8.36 -8.09 -12.24
N ALA A 30 7.82 -6.88 -12.37
CA ALA A 30 8.09 -5.79 -11.43
C ALA A 30 7.58 -6.13 -10.01
N ALA A 31 6.33 -6.61 -9.88
CA ALA A 31 5.75 -6.98 -8.59
C ALA A 31 6.57 -8.07 -7.88
N VAL A 32 6.92 -9.15 -8.60
CA VAL A 32 7.74 -10.24 -8.07
C VAL A 32 9.14 -9.75 -7.72
N GLY A 33 9.75 -8.91 -8.56
CA GLY A 33 11.06 -8.30 -8.31
C GLY A 33 11.08 -7.48 -7.02
N PHE A 34 10.07 -6.63 -6.80
CA PHE A 34 9.95 -5.85 -5.56
C PHE A 34 9.68 -6.73 -4.35
N LEU A 35 8.88 -7.78 -4.50
CA LEU A 35 8.63 -8.74 -3.41
C LEU A 35 9.92 -9.47 -3.00
N ILE A 36 10.70 -9.96 -3.97
CA ILE A 36 12.00 -10.60 -3.72
C ILE A 36 12.94 -9.61 -3.03
N ALA A 37 13.00 -8.36 -3.49
CA ALA A 37 13.83 -7.33 -2.88
C ALA A 37 13.40 -7.05 -1.42
N ALA A 38 12.10 -6.95 -1.14
CA ALA A 38 11.58 -6.75 0.21
C ALA A 38 11.91 -7.93 1.15
N VAL A 39 11.73 -9.16 0.68
CA VAL A 39 12.11 -10.37 1.43
C VAL A 39 13.61 -10.42 1.68
N TYR A 40 14.44 -10.03 0.69
CA TYR A 40 15.89 -9.96 0.84
C TYR A 40 16.31 -8.91 1.89
N VAL A 41 15.73 -7.71 1.85
CA VAL A 41 15.99 -6.66 2.84
C VAL A 41 15.60 -7.14 4.25
N LEU A 42 14.46 -7.80 4.38
CA LEU A 42 13.91 -8.25 5.66
C LEU A 42 14.33 -9.69 6.04
N GLN A 43 15.30 -10.28 5.32
CA GLN A 43 15.64 -11.70 5.48
C GLN A 43 16.08 -12.05 6.91
N GLY A 44 16.74 -11.12 7.60
CA GLY A 44 17.16 -11.29 8.99
C GLY A 44 15.97 -11.43 9.94
N GLN A 45 14.90 -10.67 9.70
CA GLN A 45 13.67 -10.75 10.46
C GLN A 45 12.92 -12.05 10.17
N TRP A 46 12.79 -12.40 8.89
CA TRP A 46 12.13 -13.64 8.46
C TRP A 46 12.83 -14.90 8.99
N ARG A 47 14.15 -14.87 9.15
CA ARG A 47 14.91 -15.99 9.73
C ARG A 47 14.77 -16.13 11.24
N ASN A 48 14.37 -15.06 11.94
CA ASN A 48 14.36 -15.00 13.40
C ASN A 48 12.99 -14.61 13.96
N LEU A 49 11.89 -15.21 13.51
CA LEU A 49 10.55 -14.82 13.94
C LEU A 49 10.23 -15.13 15.43
N ASN A 50 10.92 -16.08 16.06
CA ASN A 50 10.61 -16.51 17.44
C ASN A 50 11.32 -15.69 18.54
N GLY A 51 12.36 -14.92 18.18
CA GLY A 51 13.16 -14.15 19.15
C GLY A 51 13.99 -13.03 18.52
N GLY A 52 13.80 -12.78 17.23
CA GLY A 52 14.46 -11.73 16.47
C GLY A 52 13.84 -10.39 16.81
N TYR A 53 14.64 -9.59 17.49
CA TYR A 53 14.35 -8.21 17.77
C TYR A 53 15.25 -7.33 16.90
N LEU A 54 14.66 -6.39 16.17
CA LEU A 54 15.43 -5.40 15.44
C LEU A 54 16.10 -4.48 16.45
N TYR A 55 17.41 -4.61 16.65
CA TYR A 55 18.14 -3.77 17.61
C TYR A 55 17.89 -2.27 17.38
N ASN A 56 17.84 -1.85 16.12
CA ASN A 56 17.59 -0.46 15.72
C ASN A 56 16.11 -0.04 15.87
N SER A 57 15.21 -0.95 16.24
CA SER A 57 13.79 -0.69 16.43
C SER A 57 13.40 -0.36 17.87
N GLY A 58 14.37 -0.22 18.79
CA GLY A 58 14.14 -0.30 20.25
C GLY A 58 12.77 0.21 20.69
N GLN A 59 11.98 -0.52 21.46
CA GLN A 59 10.54 -0.31 21.77
C GLN A 59 9.52 -0.22 20.61
N ASP A 60 9.84 0.30 19.43
CA ASP A 60 8.89 0.43 18.32
C ASP A 60 8.34 -0.91 17.85
N GLN A 61 9.20 -1.91 17.61
CA GLN A 61 8.73 -3.25 17.21
C GLN A 61 7.75 -3.83 18.25
N THR A 62 8.06 -3.70 19.54
CA THR A 62 7.20 -4.18 20.64
C THR A 62 5.85 -3.46 20.62
N MET A 63 5.86 -2.14 20.44
CA MET A 63 4.64 -1.33 20.37
C MET A 63 3.76 -1.75 19.19
N TRP A 64 4.36 -1.99 18.03
CA TRP A 64 3.62 -2.41 16.83
C TRP A 64 3.08 -3.83 16.92
N GLU A 65 3.85 -4.78 17.46
CA GLU A 65 3.37 -6.12 17.74
C GLU A 65 2.22 -6.10 18.75
N TRP A 66 2.28 -5.18 19.73
CA TRP A 66 1.17 -4.94 20.64
C TRP A 66 -0.06 -4.38 19.93
N PHE A 67 0.07 -3.39 19.02
CA PHE A 67 -1.06 -2.89 18.23
C PHE A 67 -1.73 -4.01 17.42
N PHE A 68 -0.95 -4.88 16.77
CA PHE A 68 -1.49 -6.04 16.06
C PHE A 68 -2.23 -6.99 17.01
N SER A 69 -1.66 -7.25 18.19
CA SER A 69 -2.25 -8.13 19.19
C SER A 69 -3.57 -7.59 19.74
N VAL A 70 -3.63 -6.30 20.08
CA VAL A 70 -4.85 -5.66 20.59
C VAL A 70 -5.93 -5.63 19.53
N ALA A 71 -5.60 -5.27 18.29
CA ALA A 71 -6.57 -5.30 17.20
C ALA A 71 -7.10 -6.73 16.95
N ALA A 72 -6.22 -7.73 16.95
CA ALA A 72 -6.61 -9.13 16.78
C ALA A 72 -7.48 -9.65 17.92
N HIS A 73 -7.16 -9.30 19.17
CA HIS A 73 -7.97 -9.62 20.33
C HIS A 73 -9.36 -9.01 20.23
N ALA A 74 -9.45 -7.71 19.89
CA ALA A 74 -10.72 -7.02 19.74
C ALA A 74 -11.59 -7.64 18.63
N VAL A 75 -10.99 -8.03 17.50
CA VAL A 75 -11.69 -8.74 16.42
C VAL A 75 -12.21 -10.11 16.91
N ALA A 76 -11.41 -10.86 17.66
CA ALA A 76 -11.79 -12.20 18.14
C ALA A 76 -12.91 -12.16 19.20
N HIS A 77 -12.97 -11.11 20.01
CA HIS A 77 -13.92 -10.98 21.11
C HIS A 77 -15.08 -10.01 20.81
N LEU A 78 -15.07 -9.40 19.62
CA LEU A 78 -16.03 -8.35 19.21
C LEU A 78 -15.99 -7.11 20.11
N ASP A 79 -14.81 -6.80 20.66
CA ASP A 79 -14.58 -5.60 21.45
C ASP A 79 -14.27 -4.39 20.57
N ASN A 80 -14.25 -3.21 21.17
CA ASN A 80 -13.86 -1.98 20.49
C ASN A 80 -12.33 -1.92 20.27
N PRO A 81 -11.81 -1.98 19.02
CA PRO A 81 -10.37 -1.91 18.76
C PRO A 81 -9.78 -0.51 18.93
N LEU A 82 -10.62 0.51 19.17
CA LEU A 82 -10.23 1.93 19.14
C LEU A 82 -9.68 2.45 20.48
N SER A 83 -9.72 1.64 21.54
CA SER A 83 -9.22 1.98 22.88
C SER A 83 -8.65 0.75 23.59
N SER A 84 -7.79 0.95 24.59
CA SER A 84 -7.28 -0.14 25.43
C SER A 84 -6.97 0.33 26.84
N ASP A 85 -7.34 -0.48 27.84
CA ASP A 85 -7.01 -0.26 29.25
C ASP A 85 -5.71 -0.97 29.69
N LEU A 86 -5.05 -1.67 28.75
CA LEU A 86 -3.81 -2.42 29.02
C LEU A 86 -2.57 -1.52 29.17
N GLN A 87 -2.71 -0.24 28.83
CA GLN A 87 -1.69 0.79 29.04
C GLN A 87 -2.31 1.96 29.79
N ASN A 88 -1.51 2.64 30.60
CA ASN A 88 -1.92 3.83 31.34
C ASN A 88 -3.16 3.61 32.24
N TYR A 89 -3.29 2.41 32.82
CA TYR A 89 -4.39 2.10 33.74
C TYR A 89 -4.38 3.05 34.97
N PRO A 90 -5.54 3.55 35.43
CA PRO A 90 -6.90 3.26 34.98
C PRO A 90 -7.43 4.15 33.86
N LEU A 91 -6.63 5.08 33.33
CA LEU A 91 -7.08 6.04 32.31
C LEU A 91 -7.17 5.43 30.90
N GLY A 92 -6.44 4.35 30.64
CA GLY A 92 -6.37 3.72 29.34
C GLY A 92 -5.67 4.58 28.29
N VAL A 93 -5.74 4.13 27.03
CA VAL A 93 -5.21 4.81 25.86
C VAL A 93 -6.20 4.80 24.69
N ASN A 94 -6.25 5.91 23.97
CA ASN A 94 -7.02 6.04 22.73
C ASN A 94 -6.17 5.57 21.54
N LEU A 95 -6.54 4.45 20.93
CA LEU A 95 -5.76 3.86 19.84
C LEU A 95 -6.01 4.54 18.48
N MET A 96 -7.10 5.29 18.33
CA MET A 96 -7.32 6.15 17.15
C MET A 96 -6.40 7.38 17.14
N ALA A 97 -5.99 7.85 18.31
CA ALA A 97 -4.98 8.89 18.46
C ALA A 97 -3.55 8.33 18.38
N ASN A 98 -3.40 7.00 18.26
CA ASN A 98 -2.13 6.32 18.06
C ASN A 98 -1.96 5.91 16.59
N THR A 99 -0.80 5.35 16.29
CA THR A 99 -0.42 4.90 14.95
C THR A 99 -0.93 3.48 14.60
N ALA A 100 -1.91 2.92 15.31
CA ALA A 100 -2.28 1.49 15.29
C ALA A 100 -2.72 0.86 13.93
N MET A 101 -2.72 1.63 12.83
CA MET A 101 -2.97 1.20 11.43
C MET A 101 -4.10 0.16 11.28
N PHE A 102 -5.29 0.44 11.82
CA PHE A 102 -6.42 -0.49 11.81
C PHE A 102 -6.78 -1.05 10.42
N GLY A 103 -6.60 -0.26 9.36
CA GLY A 103 -6.81 -0.71 7.98
C GLY A 103 -5.89 -1.86 7.53
N ILE A 104 -4.79 -2.12 8.26
CA ILE A 104 -3.90 -3.27 8.08
C ILE A 104 -4.09 -4.27 9.22
N SER A 105 -4.11 -3.80 10.47
CA SER A 105 -4.15 -4.66 11.66
C SER A 105 -5.43 -5.50 11.76
N ILE A 106 -6.59 -4.94 11.39
CA ILE A 106 -7.87 -5.66 11.42
C ILE A 106 -7.93 -6.73 10.32
N PRO A 107 -7.66 -6.44 9.03
CA PRO A 107 -7.63 -7.48 8.01
C PRO A 107 -6.61 -8.59 8.26
N LEU A 108 -5.48 -8.28 8.90
CA LEU A 108 -4.45 -9.27 9.25
C LEU A 108 -4.69 -9.93 10.61
N ALA A 109 -5.79 -9.63 11.32
CA ALA A 109 -6.11 -10.25 12.61
C ALA A 109 -6.08 -11.80 12.58
N PRO A 110 -6.61 -12.50 11.56
CA PRO A 110 -6.51 -13.96 11.50
C PRO A 110 -5.06 -14.47 11.48
N ILE A 111 -4.15 -13.75 10.82
CA ILE A 111 -2.73 -14.09 10.80
C ILE A 111 -2.12 -13.88 12.18
N THR A 112 -2.44 -12.77 12.84
CA THR A 112 -1.97 -12.50 14.21
C THR A 112 -2.44 -13.56 15.19
N LEU A 113 -3.69 -14.02 15.09
CA LEU A 113 -4.24 -15.06 15.98
C LEU A 113 -3.59 -16.44 15.73
N LEU A 114 -3.28 -16.77 14.48
CA LEU A 114 -2.73 -18.08 14.11
C LEU A 114 -1.20 -18.18 14.26
N PHE A 115 -0.49 -17.10 13.95
CA PHE A 115 0.97 -17.10 13.82
C PHE A 115 1.66 -16.08 14.73
N GLY A 116 0.89 -15.27 15.46
CA GLY A 116 1.41 -14.24 16.35
C GLY A 116 1.68 -12.90 15.67
N PRO A 117 1.83 -11.83 16.47
CA PRO A 117 2.00 -10.47 15.97
C PRO A 117 3.33 -10.25 15.25
N THR A 118 4.39 -10.95 15.61
CA THR A 118 5.71 -10.86 14.97
C THR A 118 5.67 -11.31 13.50
N VAL A 119 4.86 -12.32 13.19
CA VAL A 119 4.65 -12.77 11.80
C VAL A 119 3.84 -11.74 11.02
N THR A 120 2.76 -11.23 11.62
CA THR A 120 1.97 -10.14 11.02
C THR A 120 2.81 -8.90 10.75
N TRP A 121 3.69 -8.54 11.68
CA TRP A 121 4.66 -7.46 11.54
C TRP A 121 5.59 -7.65 10.32
N ALA A 122 6.24 -8.82 10.22
CA ALA A 122 7.13 -9.13 9.11
C ALA A 122 6.40 -9.08 7.76
N ILE A 123 5.16 -9.58 7.71
CA ILE A 123 4.27 -9.50 6.55
C ILE A 123 3.94 -8.04 6.20
N ALA A 124 3.54 -7.24 7.19
CA ALA A 124 3.14 -5.85 6.98
C ALA A 124 4.30 -5.02 6.42
N LEU A 125 5.53 -5.17 6.94
CA LEU A 125 6.72 -4.51 6.40
C LEU A 125 7.05 -4.98 4.98
N THR A 126 6.98 -6.29 4.73
CA THR A 126 7.29 -6.89 3.42
C THR A 126 6.31 -6.41 2.35
N ILE A 127 5.01 -6.48 2.63
CA ILE A 127 3.94 -5.98 1.75
C ILE A 127 4.02 -4.47 1.63
N GLY A 128 4.38 -3.75 2.70
CA GLY A 128 4.57 -2.31 2.67
C GLY A 128 5.64 -1.90 1.65
N LEU A 129 6.86 -2.44 1.76
CA LEU A 129 7.95 -2.14 0.83
C LEU A 129 7.60 -2.50 -0.62
N ALA A 130 7.15 -3.75 -0.83
CA ALA A 130 6.86 -4.26 -2.17
C ALA A 130 5.66 -3.55 -2.79
N GLY A 131 4.58 -3.39 -2.03
CA GLY A 131 3.34 -2.74 -2.45
C GLY A 131 3.54 -1.26 -2.74
N THR A 132 4.30 -0.54 -1.90
CA THR A 132 4.59 0.88 -2.12
C THR A 132 5.38 1.06 -3.42
N SER A 133 6.42 0.25 -3.61
CA SER A 133 7.23 0.27 -4.84
C SER A 133 6.39 -0.04 -6.07
N PHE A 134 5.54 -1.07 -5.99
CA PHE A 134 4.68 -1.48 -7.10
C PHE A 134 3.63 -0.43 -7.43
N ALA A 135 3.04 0.23 -6.43
CA ALA A 135 2.03 1.24 -6.66
C ALA A 135 2.62 2.50 -7.33
N TRP A 136 3.86 2.88 -7.00
CA TRP A 136 4.60 3.92 -7.72
C TRP A 136 4.97 3.49 -9.14
N TYR A 137 5.46 2.27 -9.34
CA TYR A 137 5.67 1.68 -10.66
C TYR A 137 4.39 1.74 -11.51
N TRP A 138 3.25 1.42 -10.91
CA TRP A 138 1.96 1.44 -11.58
C TRP A 138 1.56 2.86 -12.01
N LEU A 139 1.72 3.84 -11.12
CA LEU A 139 1.51 5.25 -11.45
C LEU A 139 2.42 5.69 -12.60
N PHE A 140 3.72 5.44 -12.53
CA PHE A 140 4.67 5.87 -13.56
C PHE A 140 4.39 5.21 -14.91
N SER A 141 4.09 3.92 -14.91
CA SER A 141 3.84 3.18 -16.15
C SER A 141 2.50 3.53 -16.82
N ARG A 142 1.44 3.82 -16.04
CA ARG A 142 0.08 4.03 -16.58
C ARG A 142 -0.30 5.49 -16.73
N GLN A 143 0.25 6.37 -15.91
CA GLN A 143 -0.12 7.78 -15.93
C GLN A 143 0.92 8.66 -16.59
N LEU A 144 2.22 8.34 -16.40
CA LEU A 144 3.30 9.08 -17.05
C LEU A 144 3.79 8.40 -18.33
N ASN A 145 3.22 7.24 -18.70
CA ASN A 145 3.62 6.42 -19.85
C ASN A 145 5.13 6.14 -19.89
N ALA A 146 5.77 6.03 -18.72
CA ALA A 146 7.19 5.71 -18.64
C ALA A 146 7.44 4.28 -19.16
N SER A 147 8.63 4.05 -19.73
CA SER A 147 9.05 2.70 -20.10
C SER A 147 9.06 1.79 -18.86
N LYS A 148 8.85 0.49 -19.05
CA LYS A 148 8.76 -0.46 -17.92
C LYS A 148 9.99 -0.43 -17.02
N GLY A 149 11.18 -0.30 -17.61
CA GLY A 149 12.43 -0.18 -16.85
C GLY A 149 12.52 1.13 -16.05
N ALA A 150 12.16 2.27 -16.66
CA ALA A 150 12.15 3.55 -15.96
C ALA A 150 11.11 3.59 -14.83
N ALA A 151 9.92 3.05 -15.06
CA ALA A 151 8.89 2.91 -14.04
C ALA A 151 9.34 2.00 -12.90
N ALA A 152 10.05 0.90 -13.21
CA ALA A 152 10.55 -0.04 -12.20
C ALA A 152 11.63 0.62 -11.34
N MET A 153 12.54 1.38 -11.97
CA MET A 153 13.54 2.18 -11.26
C MET A 153 12.88 3.23 -10.36
N GLY A 154 11.89 3.97 -10.87
CA GLY A 154 11.14 4.94 -10.09
C GLY A 154 10.43 4.30 -8.89
N GLY A 155 9.76 3.16 -9.10
CA GLY A 155 9.13 2.39 -8.03
C GLY A 155 10.13 1.93 -6.97
N ALA A 156 11.29 1.42 -7.41
CA ALA A 156 12.37 1.03 -6.51
C ALA A 156 12.87 2.20 -5.65
N LEU A 157 13.11 3.36 -6.27
CA LEU A 157 13.54 4.56 -5.55
C LEU A 157 12.49 5.01 -4.52
N CYS A 158 11.20 4.96 -4.87
CA CYS A 158 10.14 5.39 -3.95
C CYS A 158 9.94 4.45 -2.76
N GLY A 159 10.15 3.13 -2.91
CA GLY A 159 9.91 2.16 -1.82
C GLY A 159 11.15 1.63 -1.12
N PHE A 160 12.34 1.76 -1.72
CA PHE A 160 13.61 1.25 -1.17
C PHE A 160 14.68 2.35 -1.01
N ALA A 161 14.31 3.63 -1.09
CA ALA A 161 15.23 4.73 -0.75
C ALA A 161 15.74 4.59 0.70
N PRO A 162 16.92 5.15 1.02
CA PRO A 162 17.53 5.05 2.34
C PRO A 162 16.59 5.41 3.50
N GLY A 163 15.73 6.43 3.32
CA GLY A 163 14.72 6.80 4.33
C GLY A 163 13.68 5.70 4.57
N ALA A 164 13.16 5.09 3.51
CA ALA A 164 12.19 3.98 3.63
C ALA A 164 12.82 2.75 4.28
N ILE A 165 14.08 2.42 3.93
CA ILE A 165 14.83 1.32 4.55
C ILE A 165 15.12 1.59 6.02
N SER A 166 15.44 2.84 6.38
CA SER A 166 15.60 3.25 7.78
C SER A 166 14.31 2.99 8.56
N HIS A 167 13.16 3.44 8.03
CA HIS A 167 11.85 3.21 8.66
C HIS A 167 11.43 1.74 8.69
N ALA A 168 11.90 0.90 7.76
CA ALA A 168 11.66 -0.54 7.80
C ALA A 168 12.26 -1.23 9.05
N ASN A 169 13.07 -0.54 9.86
CA ASN A 169 13.50 -1.03 11.15
C ASN A 169 12.43 -0.95 12.24
N GLY A 170 11.33 -0.19 12.09
CA GLY A 170 10.42 0.00 13.23
C GLY A 170 9.10 0.71 12.93
N HIS A 171 8.86 1.14 11.69
CA HIS A 171 7.80 2.08 11.39
C HIS A 171 6.99 1.69 10.14
N PRO A 172 6.09 0.69 10.22
CA PRO A 172 5.21 0.29 9.13
C PRO A 172 4.41 1.45 8.54
N ASN A 173 4.02 2.43 9.35
CA ASN A 173 3.30 3.62 8.89
C ASN A 173 4.08 4.48 7.88
N PHE A 174 5.42 4.39 7.86
CA PHE A 174 6.27 5.05 6.86
C PHE A 174 6.73 4.13 5.71
N VAL A 175 6.31 2.86 5.75
CA VAL A 175 6.67 1.84 4.75
C VAL A 175 5.45 1.42 3.93
N VAL A 176 4.29 1.30 4.57
CA VAL A 176 2.98 0.98 3.98
C VAL A 176 2.36 2.26 3.41
N LEU A 177 2.95 2.77 2.34
CA LEU A 177 2.57 4.02 1.68
C LEU A 177 2.00 3.79 0.28
N PHE A 178 1.62 2.56 -0.08
CA PHE A 178 1.10 2.21 -1.40
C PHE A 178 -0.20 2.95 -1.77
N LEU A 179 -0.94 3.48 -0.80
CA LEU A 179 -2.10 4.34 -1.08
C LEU A 179 -1.71 5.72 -1.59
N LEU A 180 -0.52 6.25 -1.29
CA LEU A 180 -0.09 7.57 -1.76
C LEU A 180 -0.09 7.69 -3.30
N PRO A 181 0.58 6.81 -4.06
CA PRO A 181 0.49 6.85 -5.51
C PRO A 181 -0.93 6.57 -6.02
N VAL A 182 -1.72 5.74 -5.34
CA VAL A 182 -3.14 5.53 -5.72
C VAL A 182 -3.94 6.81 -5.60
N ILE A 183 -3.82 7.53 -4.48
CA ILE A 183 -4.47 8.82 -4.26
C ILE A 183 -3.98 9.84 -5.30
N ALA A 184 -2.67 9.92 -5.55
CA ALA A 184 -2.11 10.80 -6.57
C ALA A 184 -2.70 10.50 -7.96
N MET A 185 -2.85 9.21 -8.32
CA MET A 185 -3.51 8.81 -9.56
C MET A 185 -4.98 9.22 -9.62
N LEU A 186 -5.72 9.10 -8.52
CA LEU A 186 -7.13 9.48 -8.47
C LEU A 186 -7.30 11.01 -8.59
N VAL A 187 -6.53 11.79 -7.83
CA VAL A 187 -6.56 13.26 -7.85
C VAL A 187 -6.26 13.80 -9.23
N THR A 188 -5.19 13.30 -9.85
CA THR A 188 -4.81 13.71 -11.21
C THR A 188 -5.86 13.29 -12.24
N ARG A 189 -6.45 12.10 -12.15
CA ARG A 189 -7.56 11.70 -13.02
C ARG A 189 -8.78 12.60 -12.87
N MET A 190 -9.14 12.99 -11.64
CA MET A 190 -10.24 13.94 -11.40
C MET A 190 -9.93 15.31 -12.00
N ALA A 191 -8.69 15.80 -11.85
CA ALA A 191 -8.27 17.09 -12.41
C ALA A 191 -8.32 17.13 -13.95
N HIS A 192 -7.96 16.03 -14.62
CA HIS A 192 -8.00 15.94 -16.09
C HIS A 192 -9.38 15.50 -16.64
N GLY A 193 -10.20 14.83 -15.82
CA GLY A 193 -11.53 14.33 -16.18
C GLY A 193 -12.69 15.29 -15.90
N GLY A 194 -12.46 16.35 -15.11
CA GLY A 194 -13.48 17.36 -14.77
C GLY A 194 -13.81 18.37 -15.88
N GLY A 195 -13.16 18.28 -17.04
CA GLY A 195 -13.48 19.06 -18.23
C GLY A 195 -14.68 18.51 -18.99
N THR A 196 -15.82 18.28 -18.33
CA THR A 196 -17.08 18.10 -19.05
C THR A 196 -17.51 19.45 -19.59
N THR A 197 -17.36 19.61 -20.91
CA THR A 197 -18.14 20.50 -21.76
C THR A 197 -19.59 20.50 -21.29
N LYS A 198 -20.02 21.61 -20.68
CA LYS A 198 -21.44 21.97 -20.64
C LYS A 198 -21.84 22.26 -22.09
N ASN A 199 -22.56 21.33 -22.71
CA ASN A 199 -23.48 21.63 -23.80
C ASN A 199 -24.82 22.03 -23.20
#